data_AF-A0A9D5A8Y8-F1
#
_entry.id   AF-A0A9D5A8Y8-F1
#
_cell.length_a   1.000
_cell.length_b   1.000
_cell.length_c   1.000
_cell.angle_alpha   90.00
_cell.angle_beta   90.00
_cell.angle_gamma   90.00
#
_symmetry.space_group_name_H-M   'P 1'
#
loop_
_entity.id
_entity.type
_entity.pdbx_description
1 polymer ?
#
loop_
_entity_poly.entity_id
_entity_poly.type
_entity_poly.pdbx_seq_one_letter_code
_entity_poly.pdbx_strand_id
1 'polypeptide(L)'
;MSLASTAYVARRAAQKEKVRILYRRALKDTLNWAVHRHLFYDDAANLRDRFEQNKHVEDPDTIDRLIVDAEASYNKWRHPDPYIVPWAPGGSKFTRNPPPPEGVSRLNVQSAKLSSWIAIVAGITKSFSNLHTEMKQLGKWKTNFCDKLSSFFLEDYTAFHAGGIDGFIDIIYGPD
;
A
#
# COMPACT_ATOMS: atom_id res chain seq x y z
N MET A 1 -24.86 -35.24 10.84
CA MET A 1 -25.45 -34.29 9.86
C MET A 1 -25.66 -35.04 8.55
N SER A 2 -26.81 -34.88 7.88
CA SER A 2 -27.07 -35.55 6.59
C SER A 2 -26.33 -34.82 5.45
N LEU A 3 -26.00 -35.55 4.38
CA LEU A 3 -25.38 -34.99 3.17
C LEU A 3 -26.20 -33.86 2.53
N ALA A 4 -27.54 -33.91 2.65
CA ALA A 4 -28.43 -32.85 2.17
C ALA A 4 -28.26 -31.54 2.97
N SER A 5 -28.05 -31.65 4.29
CA SER A 5 -27.83 -30.50 5.16
C SER A 5 -26.48 -29.82 4.89
N THR A 6 -25.42 -30.59 4.62
CA THR A 6 -24.10 -30.03 4.31
C THR A 6 -24.09 -29.33 2.93
N ALA A 7 -24.73 -29.92 1.93
CA ALA A 7 -24.87 -29.32 0.60
C ALA A 7 -25.63 -27.98 0.64
N TYR A 8 -26.70 -27.90 1.44
CA TYR A 8 -27.46 -26.67 1.64
C TYR A 8 -26.59 -25.56 2.26
N VAL A 9 -25.86 -25.86 3.33
CA VAL A 9 -24.98 -24.87 3.98
C VAL A 9 -23.87 -24.39 3.04
N ALA A 10 -23.27 -25.30 2.26
CA ALA A 10 -22.28 -24.95 1.25
C ALA A 10 -22.86 -24.03 0.16
N ARG A 11 -24.08 -24.32 -0.35
CA ARG A 11 -24.78 -23.46 -1.31
C ARG A 11 -25.02 -22.06 -0.75
N ARG A 12 -25.50 -21.95 0.49
CA ARG A 12 -25.73 -20.65 1.15
C ARG A 12 -24.42 -19.87 1.35
N ALA A 13 -23.32 -20.55 1.70
CA ALA A 13 -22.00 -19.93 1.82
C ALA A 13 -21.52 -19.38 0.47
N ALA A 14 -21.63 -20.16 -0.60
CA ALA A 14 -21.26 -19.74 -1.95
C ALA A 14 -22.12 -18.56 -2.45
N GLN A 15 -23.44 -18.58 -2.19
CA GLN A 15 -24.33 -17.46 -2.53
C GLN A 15 -23.92 -16.16 -1.82
N LYS A 16 -23.61 -16.23 -0.52
CA LYS A 16 -23.11 -15.07 0.24
C LYS A 16 -21.81 -14.53 -0.34
N GLU A 17 -20.89 -15.40 -0.73
CA GLU A 17 -19.64 -15.00 -1.37
C GLU A 17 -19.87 -14.31 -2.72
N LYS A 18 -20.70 -14.89 -3.59
CA LYS A 18 -21.08 -14.30 -4.87
C LYS A 18 -21.68 -12.90 -4.72
N VAL A 19 -22.61 -12.73 -3.78
CA VAL A 19 -23.22 -11.42 -3.48
C VAL A 19 -22.17 -10.42 -2.99
N ARG A 20 -21.26 -10.82 -2.10
CA ARG A 20 -20.18 -9.94 -1.60
C ARG A 20 -19.20 -9.53 -2.71
N ILE A 21 -18.86 -10.45 -3.61
CA ILE A 21 -18.00 -10.15 -4.76
C ILE A 21 -18.74 -9.22 -5.72
N LEU A 22 -20.00 -9.51 -6.05
CA LEU A 22 -20.83 -8.68 -6.91
C LEU A 22 -20.96 -7.25 -6.37
N TYR A 23 -21.27 -7.07 -5.08
CA TYR A 23 -21.36 -5.76 -4.46
C TYR A 23 -20.04 -4.97 -4.55
N ARG A 24 -18.90 -5.61 -4.26
CA ARG A 24 -17.58 -4.97 -4.37
C ARG A 24 -17.27 -4.55 -5.81
N ARG A 25 -17.58 -5.41 -6.79
CA ARG A 25 -17.39 -5.12 -8.21
C ARG A 25 -18.28 -3.95 -8.66
N ALA A 26 -19.58 -4.01 -8.34
CA ALA A 26 -20.54 -2.99 -8.69
C ALA A 26 -20.18 -1.62 -8.10
N LEU A 27 -19.80 -1.56 -6.81
CA LEU A 27 -19.40 -0.32 -6.17
C LEU A 27 -18.13 0.29 -6.80
N LYS A 28 -17.17 -0.56 -7.18
CA LYS A 28 -15.97 -0.10 -7.91
C LYS A 28 -16.34 0.46 -9.28
N ASP A 29 -17.24 -0.18 -10.01
CA ASP A 29 -17.69 0.31 -11.32
C ASP A 29 -18.52 1.59 -11.21
N THR A 30 -19.35 1.75 -10.18
CA THR A 30 -20.01 3.03 -9.89
C THR A 30 -18.98 4.14 -9.69
N LEU A 31 -17.88 3.86 -8.97
CA LEU A 31 -16.77 4.81 -8.82
C LEU A 31 -16.03 5.08 -10.14
N ASN A 32 -15.90 4.08 -11.02
CA ASN A 32 -15.26 4.26 -12.32
C ASN A 32 -16.06 5.19 -13.24
N TRP A 33 -17.40 5.13 -13.19
CA TRP A 33 -18.28 6.05 -13.91
C TRP A 33 -18.32 7.46 -13.30
N ALA A 34 -18.25 7.56 -11.97
CA ALA A 34 -18.33 8.82 -11.27
C ALA A 34 -16.99 9.58 -11.29
N VAL A 35 -16.90 10.62 -12.13
CA VAL A 35 -15.74 11.52 -12.18
C VAL A 35 -15.51 12.23 -10.84
N HIS A 36 -16.61 12.66 -10.19
CA HIS A 36 -16.58 13.41 -8.93
C HIS A 36 -17.16 12.62 -7.75
N ARG A 37 -16.63 12.89 -6.55
CA ARG A 37 -16.97 12.14 -5.32
C ARG A 37 -18.40 12.38 -4.82
N HIS A 38 -18.97 13.56 -5.01
CA HIS A 38 -20.33 13.85 -4.56
C HIS A 38 -21.37 13.01 -5.31
N LEU A 39 -21.25 12.90 -6.64
CA LEU A 39 -22.11 12.03 -7.46
C LEU A 39 -21.99 10.55 -7.06
N PHE A 40 -20.76 10.11 -6.77
CA PHE A 40 -20.50 8.75 -6.32
C PHE A 40 -21.25 8.40 -5.04
N TYR A 41 -21.37 9.30 -4.07
CA TYR A 41 -22.01 8.98 -2.78
C TYR A 41 -23.50 8.68 -2.94
N ASP A 42 -24.22 9.47 -3.73
CA ASP A 42 -25.64 9.27 -4.00
C ASP A 42 -25.86 7.94 -4.75
N ASP A 43 -25.07 7.68 -5.79
CA ASP A 43 -25.15 6.43 -6.55
C ASP A 43 -24.77 5.19 -5.71
N ALA A 44 -23.77 5.32 -4.83
CA ALA A 44 -23.36 4.25 -3.92
C ALA A 44 -24.43 3.95 -2.87
N ALA A 45 -25.11 4.98 -2.35
CA ALA A 45 -26.24 4.81 -1.44
C ALA A 45 -27.41 4.09 -2.15
N ASN A 46 -27.79 4.55 -3.35
CA ASN A 46 -28.81 3.91 -4.17
C ASN A 46 -28.47 2.43 -4.47
N LEU A 47 -27.21 2.14 -4.78
CA LEU A 47 -26.73 0.77 -4.96
C LEU A 47 -26.89 -0.05 -3.69
N ARG A 48 -26.51 0.50 -2.52
CA ARG A 48 -26.64 -0.20 -1.24
C ARG A 48 -28.09 -0.51 -0.91
N ASP A 49 -28.99 0.43 -1.12
CA ASP A 49 -30.42 0.27 -0.83
C ASP A 49 -31.04 -0.87 -1.65
N ARG A 50 -30.68 -0.99 -2.93
CA ARG A 50 -31.11 -2.12 -3.78
C ARG A 50 -30.68 -3.49 -3.24
N PHE A 51 -29.49 -3.58 -2.63
CA PHE A 51 -29.04 -4.81 -1.99
C PHE A 51 -29.74 -5.05 -0.65
N GLU A 52 -29.97 -4.01 0.15
CA GLU A 52 -30.67 -4.13 1.44
C GLU A 52 -32.15 -4.53 1.27
N GLN A 53 -32.83 -4.06 0.22
CA GLN A 53 -34.21 -4.46 -0.11
C GLN A 53 -34.38 -5.99 -0.25
N ASN A 54 -33.34 -6.70 -0.68
CA ASN A 54 -33.37 -8.15 -0.94
C ASN A 54 -32.66 -8.97 0.14
N LYS A 55 -32.23 -8.36 1.24
CA LYS A 55 -31.42 -9.00 2.28
C LYS A 55 -32.12 -10.12 3.04
N HIS A 56 -33.44 -10.02 3.18
CA HIS A 56 -34.27 -10.92 3.97
C HIS A 56 -34.92 -12.05 3.15
N VAL A 57 -34.49 -12.26 1.91
CA VAL A 57 -34.95 -13.38 1.09
C VAL A 57 -34.31 -14.68 1.61
N GLU A 58 -35.16 -15.63 2.00
CA GLU A 58 -34.73 -16.93 2.55
C GLU A 58 -34.67 -18.03 1.48
N ASP A 59 -35.53 -17.96 0.46
CA ASP A 59 -35.64 -19.00 -0.57
C ASP A 59 -34.36 -19.10 -1.43
N PRO A 60 -33.62 -20.23 -1.40
CA PRO A 60 -32.35 -20.38 -2.12
C PRO A 60 -32.47 -20.25 -3.63
N ASP A 61 -33.58 -20.70 -4.22
CA ASP A 61 -33.77 -20.69 -5.67
C ASP A 61 -34.07 -19.28 -6.16
N THR A 62 -34.88 -18.52 -5.41
CA THR A 62 -35.10 -17.09 -5.65
C THR A 62 -33.79 -16.30 -5.54
N ILE A 63 -32.94 -16.62 -4.55
CA ILE A 63 -31.64 -15.95 -4.38
C ILE A 63 -30.73 -16.20 -5.60
N ASP A 64 -30.72 -17.42 -6.15
CA ASP A 64 -29.92 -17.69 -7.35
C ASP A 64 -30.42 -16.91 -8.57
N ARG A 65 -31.74 -16.77 -8.75
CA ARG A 65 -32.31 -15.91 -9.81
C ARG A 65 -31.92 -14.45 -9.63
N LEU A 66 -32.04 -13.92 -8.41
CA LEU A 66 -31.65 -12.54 -8.10
C LEU A 66 -30.16 -12.29 -8.37
N ILE A 67 -29.29 -13.26 -8.06
CA ILE A 67 -27.85 -13.15 -8.38
C ILE A 67 -27.64 -13.10 -9.90
N VAL A 68 -28.30 -13.97 -10.66
CA VAL A 68 -28.20 -14.00 -12.13
C VAL A 68 -28.67 -12.68 -12.74
N ASP A 69 -29.82 -12.16 -12.31
CA ASP A 69 -30.38 -10.91 -12.81
C ASP A 69 -29.49 -9.71 -12.46
N ALA A 70 -28.91 -9.71 -11.25
CA ALA A 70 -27.99 -8.68 -10.81
C ALA A 70 -26.65 -8.74 -11.57
N GLU A 71 -26.14 -9.94 -11.88
CA GLU A 71 -24.95 -10.11 -12.72
C GLU A 71 -25.19 -9.67 -14.16
N ALA A 72 -26.35 -9.98 -14.74
CA ALA A 72 -26.73 -9.49 -16.08
C ALA A 72 -26.81 -7.96 -16.11
N SER A 73 -27.44 -7.37 -15.09
CA SER A 73 -27.54 -5.91 -14.94
C SER A 73 -26.17 -5.26 -14.78
N TYR A 74 -25.30 -5.84 -13.94
CA TYR A 74 -23.92 -5.36 -13.77
C TYR A 74 -23.15 -5.43 -15.10
N ASN A 75 -23.20 -6.58 -15.79
CA ASN A 75 -22.49 -6.78 -17.05
C ASN A 75 -22.91 -5.79 -18.15
N LYS A 76 -24.19 -5.43 -18.20
CA LYS A 76 -24.70 -4.43 -19.14
C LYS A 76 -24.09 -3.04 -18.95
N TRP A 77 -23.84 -2.64 -17.70
CA TRP A 77 -23.39 -1.30 -17.32
C TRP A 77 -21.92 -1.24 -16.90
N ARG A 78 -21.14 -2.27 -17.24
CA ARG A 78 -19.70 -2.28 -16.93
C ARG A 78 -19.00 -1.14 -17.64
N HIS A 79 -18.07 -0.50 -16.92
CA HIS A 79 -17.22 0.52 -17.51
C HIS A 79 -16.28 -0.11 -18.56
N PRO A 80 -16.17 0.44 -19.79
CA PRO A 80 -15.35 -0.15 -20.84
C PRO A 80 -13.84 -0.11 -20.53
N ASP A 81 -13.39 0.92 -19.80
CA ASP A 81 -11.98 1.09 -19.39
C ASP A 81 -11.88 1.42 -17.89
N PRO A 82 -12.01 0.41 -17.00
CA PRO A 82 -12.08 0.65 -15.55
C PRO A 82 -10.74 1.09 -14.98
N TYR A 83 -10.74 1.86 -13.88
CA TYR A 83 -9.50 2.27 -13.23
C TYR A 83 -8.72 1.08 -12.65
N ILE A 84 -7.45 0.98 -13.05
CA ILE A 84 -6.46 0.03 -12.57
C ILE A 84 -5.33 0.80 -11.89
N VAL A 85 -4.99 0.39 -10.67
CA VAL A 85 -3.87 1.02 -9.95
C VAL A 85 -2.56 0.81 -10.72
N PRO A 86 -1.66 1.80 -10.78
CA PRO A 86 -0.53 1.77 -11.72
C PRO A 86 0.34 0.52 -11.66
N TRP A 87 0.56 -0.06 -10.48
CA TRP A 87 1.45 -1.22 -10.28
C TRP A 87 0.74 -2.58 -10.35
N ALA A 88 -0.59 -2.62 -10.45
CA ALA A 88 -1.33 -3.87 -10.59
C ALA A 88 -1.26 -4.37 -12.05
N PRO A 89 -1.53 -5.66 -12.30
CA PRO A 89 -1.66 -6.18 -13.66
C PRO A 89 -2.62 -5.33 -14.50
N GLY A 90 -2.18 -4.91 -15.70
CA GLY A 90 -2.93 -4.00 -16.58
C GLY A 90 -2.78 -2.50 -16.26
N GLY A 91 -2.03 -2.13 -15.22
CA GLY A 91 -1.72 -0.74 -14.87
C GLY A 91 -0.51 -0.20 -15.63
N SER A 92 -0.41 1.13 -15.71
CA SER A 92 0.63 1.83 -16.50
C SER A 92 2.08 1.65 -16.01
N LYS A 93 2.27 1.23 -14.75
CA LYS A 93 3.57 0.96 -14.12
C LYS A 93 3.79 -0.53 -13.86
N PHE A 94 2.90 -1.40 -14.36
CA PHE A 94 3.06 -2.84 -14.21
C PHE A 94 4.36 -3.29 -14.89
N THR A 95 5.14 -4.14 -14.22
CA THR A 95 6.42 -4.68 -14.73
C THR A 95 7.46 -3.64 -15.18
N ARG A 96 7.38 -2.38 -14.71
CA ARG A 96 8.41 -1.37 -14.99
C ARG A 96 9.77 -1.69 -14.36
N ASN A 97 9.78 -2.34 -13.21
CA ASN A 97 10.99 -2.71 -12.46
C ASN A 97 10.84 -4.13 -11.87
N PRO A 98 10.90 -5.19 -12.70
CA PRO A 98 10.86 -6.55 -12.18
C PRO A 98 12.12 -6.83 -11.35
N PRO A 99 12.03 -7.64 -10.28
CA PRO A 99 13.22 -8.08 -9.59
C PRO A 99 14.13 -8.83 -10.59
N PRO A 100 15.46 -8.64 -10.50
CA PRO A 100 16.38 -9.34 -11.37
C PRO A 100 16.19 -10.86 -11.24
N PRO A 101 16.35 -11.62 -12.33
CA PRO A 101 16.16 -13.06 -12.30
C PRO A 101 17.13 -13.73 -11.32
N GLU A 102 16.62 -14.75 -10.62
CA GLU A 102 17.41 -15.54 -9.68
C GLU A 102 18.60 -16.16 -10.42
N GLY A 103 19.82 -15.86 -9.96
CA GLY A 103 21.06 -16.27 -10.62
C GLY A 103 21.90 -15.12 -11.19
N VAL A 104 21.31 -13.94 -11.43
CA VAL A 104 22.06 -12.70 -11.77
C VAL A 104 22.50 -12.00 -10.47
N SER A 105 23.17 -12.76 -9.61
CA SER A 105 23.68 -12.25 -8.34
C SER A 105 24.96 -11.46 -8.59
N ARG A 106 24.88 -10.12 -8.53
CA ARG A 106 26.01 -9.21 -8.25
C ARG A 106 27.26 -9.38 -9.13
N LEU A 107 27.18 -9.06 -10.43
CA LEU A 107 28.39 -8.58 -11.11
C LEU A 107 28.67 -7.15 -10.63
N ASN A 108 29.47 -7.03 -9.56
CA ASN A 108 30.35 -5.91 -9.23
C ASN A 108 29.79 -4.46 -9.25
N VAL A 109 28.76 -4.11 -8.45
CA VAL A 109 28.41 -2.68 -8.23
C VAL A 109 28.39 -2.23 -6.76
N GLN A 110 28.64 -3.09 -5.77
CA GLN A 110 28.61 -2.67 -4.36
C GLN A 110 29.67 -3.28 -3.44
N SER A 111 30.97 -3.08 -3.72
CA SER A 111 32.01 -3.38 -2.72
C SER A 111 32.74 -2.16 -2.13
N ALA A 112 32.55 -0.94 -2.67
CA ALA A 112 33.28 0.24 -2.20
C ALA A 112 32.44 1.26 -1.39
N LYS A 113 31.13 1.37 -1.62
CA LYS A 113 30.29 2.40 -0.96
C LYS A 113 29.61 1.93 0.33
N LEU A 114 29.30 0.64 0.45
CA LEU A 114 28.59 0.10 1.62
C LEU A 114 29.50 0.01 2.86
N SER A 115 30.81 -0.19 2.67
CA SER A 115 31.80 -0.26 3.76
C SER A 115 31.99 1.08 4.47
N SER A 116 31.99 2.19 3.73
CA SER A 116 32.09 3.54 4.31
C SER A 116 30.83 3.90 5.11
N TRP A 117 29.63 3.59 4.60
CA TRP A 117 28.38 3.89 5.30
C TRP A 117 28.20 3.09 6.59
N ILE A 118 28.57 1.80 6.58
CA ILE A 118 28.55 0.95 7.78
C ILE A 118 29.56 1.46 8.84
N ALA A 119 30.75 1.88 8.42
CA ALA A 119 31.77 2.43 9.32
C ALA A 119 31.31 3.75 9.98
N ILE A 120 30.63 4.62 9.22
CA ILE A 120 30.07 5.88 9.72
C ILE A 120 28.97 5.61 10.77
N VAL A 121 28.02 4.71 10.47
CA VAL A 121 26.94 4.36 11.42
C VAL A 121 27.49 3.70 12.70
N ALA A 122 28.51 2.84 12.57
CA ALA A 122 29.17 2.23 13.72
C ALA A 122 29.94 3.26 14.57
N GLY A 123 30.56 4.27 13.94
CA GLY A 123 31.22 5.37 14.64
C GLY A 123 30.25 6.22 15.46
N ILE A 124 29.11 6.60 14.87
CA ILE A 124 28.08 7.42 15.53
C ILE A 124 27.49 6.71 16.74
N THR A 125 27.18 5.41 16.62
CA THR A 125 26.62 4.62 17.73
C THR A 125 27.60 4.49 18.90
N LYS A 126 28.90 4.34 18.61
CA LYS A 126 29.96 4.31 19.64
C LYS A 126 30.13 5.66 20.33
N SER A 127 30.16 6.76 19.58
CA SER A 127 30.20 8.12 20.16
C SER A 127 28.99 8.41 21.05
N PHE A 128 27.78 7.99 20.65
CA PHE A 128 26.57 8.18 21.45
C PHE A 128 26.61 7.39 22.77
N SER A 129 27.11 6.14 22.74
CA SER A 129 27.25 5.32 23.94
C SER A 129 28.26 5.89 24.95
N ASN A 130 29.36 6.49 24.46
CA ASN A 130 30.36 7.14 25.30
C ASN A 130 29.81 8.42 25.95
N LEU A 131 29.16 9.29 25.15
CA LEU A 131 28.48 10.50 25.64
C LEU A 131 27.42 10.16 26.69
N HIS A 132 26.64 9.11 26.48
CA HIS A 132 25.63 8.65 27.44
C HIS A 132 26.26 8.18 28.76
N THR A 133 27.43 7.54 28.70
CA THR A 133 28.16 7.07 29.89
C THR A 133 28.79 8.23 30.67
N GLU A 134 29.41 9.18 29.98
CA GLU A 134 30.00 10.38 30.57
C GLU A 134 28.94 11.29 31.22
N MET A 135 27.79 11.47 30.56
CA MET A 135 26.71 12.31 31.09
C MET A 135 26.00 11.69 32.31
N LYS A 136 26.04 10.36 32.46
CA LYS A 136 25.62 9.68 33.69
C LYS A 136 26.59 9.89 34.85
N GLN A 137 27.90 9.87 34.60
CA GLN A 137 28.92 10.09 35.64
C GLN A 137 28.91 11.51 36.20
N LEU A 138 28.59 12.51 35.38
CA LEU A 138 28.54 13.91 35.79
C LEU A 138 27.23 14.33 36.47
N GLY A 139 26.22 13.44 36.56
CA GLY A 139 24.92 13.75 37.16
C GLY A 139 24.06 14.79 36.42
N LYS A 140 24.48 15.23 35.22
CA LYS A 140 23.87 16.34 34.44
C LYS A 140 22.92 15.87 33.32
N TRP A 141 22.38 14.65 33.44
CA TRP A 141 21.66 13.99 32.36
C TRP A 141 20.34 14.66 31.97
N LYS A 142 19.65 15.36 32.90
CA LYS A 142 18.31 15.91 32.64
C LYS A 142 18.26 17.30 32.00
N THR A 143 19.30 18.13 32.07
CA THR A 143 19.20 19.52 31.60
C THR A 143 19.98 19.83 30.33
N ASN A 144 21.01 19.05 29.97
CA ASN A 144 21.96 19.42 28.91
C ASN A 144 22.11 18.35 27.80
N PHE A 145 21.29 17.30 27.79
CA PHE A 145 21.40 16.20 26.83
C PHE A 145 20.88 16.59 25.44
N CYS A 146 19.73 17.28 25.37
CA CYS A 146 19.13 17.72 24.10
C CYS A 146 19.98 18.78 23.38
N ASP A 147 20.54 19.75 24.11
CA ASP A 147 21.34 20.83 23.50
C ASP A 147 22.65 20.32 22.92
N LYS A 148 23.36 19.42 23.63
CA LYS A 148 24.60 18.79 23.14
C LYS A 148 24.35 17.80 22.00
N LEU A 149 23.20 17.12 22.00
CA LEU A 149 22.81 16.27 20.86
C LEU A 149 22.54 17.09 19.60
N SER A 150 21.94 18.27 19.75
CA SER A 150 21.65 19.16 18.62
C SER A 150 22.91 19.72 17.98
N SER A 151 23.93 20.09 18.77
CA SER A 151 25.21 20.60 18.25
C SER A 151 26.03 19.51 17.55
N PHE A 152 26.04 18.29 18.11
CA PHE A 152 26.73 17.14 17.51
C PHE A 152 26.09 16.73 16.17
N PHE A 153 24.75 16.77 16.07
CA PHE A 153 24.05 16.49 14.81
C PHE A 153 24.24 17.59 13.75
N LEU A 154 24.40 18.86 14.14
CA LEU A 154 24.59 19.97 13.19
C LEU A 154 25.99 19.99 12.55
N GLU A 155 27.04 19.70 13.31
CA GLU A 155 28.41 19.65 12.79
C GLU A 155 28.60 18.50 11.78
N ASP A 156 28.04 17.31 12.05
CA ASP A 156 28.12 16.17 11.12
C ASP A 156 27.21 16.32 9.88
N TYR A 157 26.06 17.00 10.00
CA TYR A 157 25.14 17.25 8.87
C TYR A 157 25.68 18.29 7.88
N THR A 158 26.43 19.29 8.36
CA THR A 158 27.09 20.29 7.48
C THR A 158 28.25 19.69 6.70
N ALA A 159 28.99 18.73 7.27
CA ALA A 159 30.00 17.95 6.54
C ALA A 159 29.38 17.05 5.45
N PHE A 160 28.17 16.55 5.67
CA PHE A 160 27.40 15.80 4.67
C PHE A 160 26.90 16.68 3.51
N HIS A 161 26.48 17.92 3.79
CA HIS A 161 26.00 18.86 2.77
C HIS A 161 27.12 19.49 1.93
N ALA A 162 28.32 19.69 2.50
CA ALA A 162 29.47 20.26 1.80
C ALA A 162 30.11 19.32 0.76
N GLY A 163 29.71 18.04 0.73
CA GLY A 163 30.42 16.97 0.00
C GLY A 163 29.64 16.18 -1.05
N GLY A 164 28.37 16.51 -1.36
CA GLY A 164 27.72 15.85 -2.51
C GLY A 164 26.22 15.63 -2.42
N ILE A 165 25.46 16.69 -2.64
CA ILE A 165 24.07 16.58 -3.11
C ILE A 165 23.88 17.34 -4.42
N ASP A 166 24.67 18.39 -4.65
CA ASP A 166 24.60 19.20 -5.88
C ASP A 166 24.96 18.40 -7.14
N GLY A 167 25.91 17.45 -7.05
CA GLY A 167 26.23 16.55 -8.17
C GLY A 167 25.21 15.42 -8.42
N PHE A 168 24.28 15.17 -7.49
CA PHE A 168 23.28 14.10 -7.63
C PHE A 168 22.04 14.55 -8.40
N ILE A 169 21.74 15.85 -8.40
CA ILE A 169 20.63 16.43 -9.17
C ILE A 169 20.99 16.52 -10.66
N ASP A 170 22.23 16.86 -11.00
CA ASP A 170 22.72 16.95 -12.40
C ASP A 170 22.70 15.60 -13.14
N ILE A 171 22.88 14.48 -12.42
CA ILE A 171 22.88 13.13 -13.01
C ILE A 171 21.45 12.62 -13.28
N ILE A 172 20.46 13.08 -12.53
CA ILE A 172 19.06 12.61 -12.67
C ILE A 172 18.25 13.50 -13.61
N TYR A 173 18.50 14.81 -13.65
CA TYR A 173 17.71 15.74 -14.46
C TYR A 173 18.43 16.28 -15.71
N GLY A 174 19.75 16.07 -15.86
CA GLY A 174 20.53 16.66 -16.96
C GLY A 174 20.65 18.18 -16.84
N PRO A 175 21.70 18.80 -17.41
CA PRO A 175 21.80 20.25 -17.42
C PRO A 175 20.79 20.85 -18.42
N ASP A 176 20.06 21.88 -18.01
CA ASP A 176 19.38 22.80 -18.93
C ASP A 176 20.42 23.56 -19.78
#